data_AF-A0A526VKA7-F1
#
_entry.id   AF-A0A526VKA7-F1
#
_cell.length_a   1.000
_cell.length_b   1.000
_cell.length_c   1.000
_cell.angle_alpha   90.00
_cell.angle_beta   90.00
_cell.angle_gamma   90.00
#
_symmetry.space_group_name_H-M   'P 1'
#
loop_
_entity.id
_entity.type
_entity.pdbx_description
1 polymer ?
#
loop_
_entity_poly.entity_id
_entity_poly.type
_entity_poly.pdbx_seq_one_letter_code
_entity_poly.pdbx_strand_id
1 'polypeptide(L)'
;MEVWRLRPASFAIPQPGFIPEPLRNDYYEACLIRDLSPKASATLSRRCLQGMIRDFCNISKARLIDEIKELRKLVDEDAAPKGVETETVDAIDHVRGVGNIGAHMEKDINNIVEVDPGEAQALIELIEMLFAEWYVAREKRRERLRKIETIATNKATQIADLRSQGQGVTLSQEPESR
;
A
#
# COMPACT_ATOMS: atom_id res chain seq x y z
N MET A 1 -2.94 -18.29 36.11
CA MET A 1 -4.33 -18.20 35.65
C MET A 1 -4.29 -17.83 34.17
N GLU A 2 -4.68 -18.74 33.29
CA GLU A 2 -4.81 -18.44 31.86
C GLU A 2 -6.07 -17.60 31.63
N VAL A 3 -5.89 -16.41 31.07
CA VAL A 3 -6.98 -15.46 30.81
C VAL A 3 -7.45 -15.67 29.38
N TRP A 4 -8.55 -16.39 29.21
CA TRP A 4 -9.16 -16.59 27.89
C TRP A 4 -9.88 -15.32 27.46
N ARG A 5 -9.32 -14.58 26.50
CA ARG A 5 -10.01 -13.44 25.88
C ARG A 5 -11.05 -13.98 24.89
N LEU A 6 -12.34 -13.84 25.22
CA LEU A 6 -13.49 -14.13 24.34
C LEU A 6 -13.67 -13.10 23.21
N ARG A 7 -12.57 -12.53 22.71
CA ARG A 7 -12.50 -11.60 21.57
C ARG A 7 -11.70 -12.26 20.45
N PRO A 8 -11.88 -11.85 19.18
CA PRO A 8 -11.05 -12.35 18.07
C PRO A 8 -9.57 -12.31 18.45
N ALA A 9 -8.82 -13.37 18.14
CA ALA A 9 -7.42 -13.51 18.53
C ALA A 9 -6.51 -12.42 17.93
N SER A 10 -6.95 -11.77 16.84
CA SER A 10 -6.23 -10.69 16.18
C SER A 10 -7.04 -9.39 16.18
N PHE A 11 -6.36 -8.27 16.43
CA PHE A 11 -6.89 -6.92 16.19
C PHE A 11 -6.75 -6.48 14.71
N ALA A 12 -6.40 -7.41 13.82
CA ALA A 12 -6.11 -7.11 12.43
C ALA A 12 -7.33 -6.55 11.69
N ILE A 13 -7.11 -5.43 11.00
CA ILE A 13 -8.09 -4.83 10.09
C ILE A 13 -8.12 -5.69 8.82
N PRO A 14 -9.31 -6.11 8.35
CA PRO A 14 -9.42 -6.90 7.12
C PRO A 14 -8.90 -6.10 5.93
N GLN A 15 -7.85 -6.62 5.30
CA GLN A 15 -7.17 -6.00 4.17
C GLN A 15 -7.81 -6.42 2.83
N PRO A 16 -7.97 -5.49 1.86
CA PRO A 16 -8.58 -5.80 0.56
C PRO A 16 -7.83 -6.85 -0.27
N GLY A 17 -8.56 -7.52 -1.16
CA GLY A 17 -8.03 -8.59 -2.03
C GLY A 17 -6.96 -8.18 -3.03
N PHE A 18 -6.86 -6.88 -3.37
CA PHE A 18 -5.86 -6.36 -4.32
C PHE A 18 -4.45 -6.21 -3.74
N ILE A 19 -4.29 -6.29 -2.42
CA ILE A 19 -2.97 -6.31 -1.78
C ILE A 19 -2.35 -7.70 -2.01
N PRO A 20 -1.03 -7.83 -2.22
CA PRO A 20 -0.42 -9.16 -2.33
C PRO A 20 -0.71 -10.05 -1.11
N GLU A 21 -1.08 -11.30 -1.38
CA GLU A 21 -1.41 -12.29 -0.34
C GLU A 21 -0.28 -12.50 0.69
N PRO A 22 1.01 -12.58 0.29
CA PRO A 22 2.10 -12.74 1.27
C PRO A 22 2.12 -11.62 2.31
N LEU A 23 1.86 -10.37 1.90
CA LEU A 23 1.88 -9.22 2.81
C LEU A 23 0.71 -9.27 3.80
N ARG A 24 -0.46 -9.67 3.33
CA ARG A 24 -1.63 -9.84 4.21
C ARG A 24 -1.39 -10.95 5.23
N ASN A 25 -0.85 -12.08 4.80
CA ASN A 25 -0.58 -13.21 5.70
C ASN A 25 0.43 -12.82 6.78
N ASP A 26 1.53 -12.16 6.40
CA ASP A 26 2.53 -11.66 7.35
C ASP A 26 1.93 -10.70 8.39
N TYR A 27 1.08 -9.78 7.92
CA TYR A 27 0.38 -8.84 8.78
C TYR A 27 -0.61 -9.54 9.73
N TYR A 28 -1.42 -10.48 9.23
CA TYR A 28 -2.38 -11.22 10.06
C TYR A 28 -1.67 -12.06 11.12
N GLU A 29 -0.59 -12.75 10.75
CA GLU A 29 0.23 -13.52 11.67
C GLU A 29 0.88 -12.62 12.73
N ALA A 30 1.44 -11.47 12.32
CA ALA A 30 2.01 -10.49 13.26
C ALA A 30 0.97 -10.02 14.29
N CYS A 31 -0.22 -9.63 13.84
CA CYS A 31 -1.33 -9.22 14.71
C CYS A 31 -1.77 -10.31 15.68
N LEU A 32 -1.71 -11.59 15.27
CA LEU A 32 -2.13 -12.72 16.08
C LEU A 32 -1.11 -13.06 17.18
N ILE A 33 0.18 -12.92 16.88
CA ILE A 33 1.25 -13.27 17.83
C ILE A 33 1.82 -12.07 18.58
N ARG A 34 1.28 -10.86 18.39
CA ARG A 34 1.72 -9.63 19.07
C ARG A 34 1.88 -9.81 20.59
N ASP A 35 0.84 -10.30 21.26
CA ASP A 35 0.84 -10.47 22.72
C ASP A 35 1.53 -11.78 23.15
N LEU A 36 1.68 -12.76 22.24
CA LEU A 36 2.26 -14.09 22.51
C LEU A 36 3.79 -14.10 22.36
N SER A 37 4.28 -13.42 21.34
CA SER A 37 5.68 -13.25 21.02
C SER A 37 5.88 -11.92 20.27
N PRO A 38 6.03 -10.81 21.00
CA PRO A 38 6.30 -9.49 20.41
C PRO A 38 7.52 -9.52 19.48
N LYS A 39 8.52 -10.34 19.82
CA LYS A 39 9.71 -10.56 18.98
C LYS A 39 9.36 -11.16 17.62
N ALA A 40 8.58 -12.25 17.60
CA ALA A 40 8.17 -12.88 16.35
C ALA A 40 7.25 -11.97 15.54
N SER A 41 6.33 -11.26 16.22
CA SER A 41 5.48 -10.23 15.58
C SER A 41 6.34 -9.17 14.90
N ALA A 42 7.35 -8.64 15.58
CA ALA A 42 8.23 -7.63 15.00
C ALA A 42 9.04 -8.17 13.81
N THR A 43 9.45 -9.44 13.82
CA THR A 43 10.11 -10.09 12.68
C THR A 43 9.17 -10.21 11.47
N LEU A 44 7.93 -10.65 11.68
CA LEU A 44 6.92 -10.75 10.62
C LEU A 44 6.56 -9.37 10.06
N SER A 45 6.41 -8.37 10.92
CA SER A 45 6.18 -6.98 10.50
C SER A 45 7.31 -6.46 9.61
N ARG A 46 8.57 -6.77 9.93
CA ARG A 46 9.73 -6.40 9.08
C ARG A 46 9.70 -7.10 7.73
N ARG A 47 9.35 -8.40 7.70
CA ARG A 47 9.19 -9.15 6.43
C ARG A 47 8.09 -8.52 5.57
N CYS A 48 6.96 -8.16 6.17
CA CYS A 48 5.87 -7.45 5.51
C CYS A 48 6.33 -6.11 4.95
N LEU A 49 6.98 -5.25 5.76
CA LEU A 49 7.50 -3.95 5.30
C LEU A 49 8.48 -4.10 4.13
N GLN A 50 9.37 -5.09 4.21
CA GLN A 50 10.31 -5.38 3.13
C GLN A 50 9.59 -5.76 1.83
N GLY A 51 8.58 -6.63 1.94
CA GLY A 51 7.75 -7.01 0.81
C GLY A 51 6.96 -5.84 0.23
N MET A 52 6.45 -4.92 1.07
CA MET A 52 5.75 -3.71 0.62
C MET A 52 6.66 -2.79 -0.18
N ILE A 53 7.90 -2.55 0.29
CA ILE A 53 8.86 -1.70 -0.43
C ILE A 53 9.20 -2.32 -1.79
N ARG A 54 9.41 -3.64 -1.83
CA ARG A 54 9.70 -4.37 -3.07
C ARG A 54 8.56 -4.31 -4.07
N ASP A 55 7.33 -4.56 -3.61
CA ASP A 55 6.14 -4.58 -4.46
C ASP A 55 5.75 -3.17 -4.93
N PHE A 56 5.76 -2.19 -4.02
CA PHE A 56 5.27 -0.84 -4.33
C PHE A 56 6.33 0.04 -5.01
N CYS A 57 7.58 -0.02 -4.55
CA CYS A 57 8.67 0.83 -5.02
C CYS A 57 9.56 0.13 -6.06
N ASN A 58 9.37 -1.18 -6.28
CA ASN A 58 10.18 -1.98 -7.19
C ASN A 58 11.68 -1.96 -6.84
N ILE A 59 12.00 -1.80 -5.54
CA ILE A 59 13.36 -1.79 -5.01
C ILE A 59 13.66 -3.17 -4.41
N SER A 60 14.70 -3.83 -4.88
CA SER A 60 15.16 -5.11 -4.31
C SER A 60 16.63 -5.01 -3.93
N LYS A 61 16.93 -5.13 -2.63
CA LYS A 61 18.30 -5.22 -2.10
C LYS A 61 18.40 -6.37 -1.10
N ALA A 62 19.63 -6.68 -0.69
CA ALA A 62 19.89 -7.77 0.24
C ALA A 62 19.32 -7.49 1.65
N ARG A 63 19.25 -6.22 2.06
CA ARG A 63 18.87 -5.82 3.42
C ARG A 63 17.82 -4.71 3.40
N LEU A 64 16.89 -4.75 4.36
CA LEU A 64 15.86 -3.72 4.53
C LEU A 64 16.45 -2.31 4.66
N ILE A 65 17.59 -2.15 5.35
CA ILE A 65 18.28 -0.84 5.45
C ILE A 65 18.71 -0.31 4.08
N ASP A 66 19.19 -1.18 3.20
CA ASP A 66 19.63 -0.76 1.86
C ASP A 66 18.44 -0.38 0.99
N GLU A 67 17.31 -1.07 1.17
CA GLU A 67 16.06 -0.74 0.49
C GLU A 67 15.50 0.61 0.97
N ILE A 68 15.54 0.89 2.29
CA ILE A 68 15.12 2.19 2.85
C ILE A 68 16.05 3.31 2.39
N LYS A 69 17.37 3.09 2.35
CA LYS A 69 18.34 4.08 1.85
C LYS A 69 18.11 4.40 0.37
N GLU A 70 17.87 3.38 -0.43
CA GLU A 70 17.52 3.58 -1.84
C GLU A 70 16.17 4.32 -1.97
N LEU A 71 15.18 3.96 -1.15
CA LEU A 71 13.88 4.62 -1.14
C LEU A 71 14.03 6.10 -0.81
N ARG A 72 14.83 6.45 0.21
CA ARG A 72 15.12 7.84 0.56
C ARG A 72 15.77 8.59 -0.60
N LYS A 73 16.76 7.97 -1.24
CA LYS A 73 17.43 8.55 -2.40
C LYS A 73 16.44 8.84 -3.53
N LEU A 74 15.52 7.93 -3.81
CA LEU A 74 14.48 8.16 -4.83
C LEU A 74 13.52 9.29 -4.45
N VAL A 75 13.20 9.45 -3.16
CA VAL A 75 12.37 10.58 -2.69
C VAL A 75 13.12 11.89 -2.86
N ASP A 76 14.40 11.95 -2.47
CA ASP A 76 15.25 13.13 -2.62
C ASP A 76 15.45 13.53 -4.09
N GLU A 77 15.47 12.55 -5.00
CA GLU A 77 15.57 12.73 -6.45
C GLU A 77 14.22 12.97 -7.16
N ASP A 78 13.11 13.08 -6.42
CA ASP A 78 11.72 13.19 -6.94
C ASP A 78 11.33 12.05 -7.91
N ALA A 79 12.01 10.91 -7.78
CA ALA A 79 11.80 9.69 -8.58
C ALA A 79 10.96 8.64 -7.85
N ALA A 80 10.51 8.92 -6.62
CA ALA A 80 9.73 8.01 -5.82
C ALA A 80 8.31 7.78 -6.36
N PRO A 81 7.70 6.61 -6.11
CA PRO A 81 6.30 6.36 -6.48
C PRO A 81 5.36 7.37 -5.83
N LYS A 82 4.32 7.78 -6.57
CA LYS A 82 3.28 8.68 -6.05
C LYS A 82 2.60 8.08 -4.82
N GLY A 83 2.84 8.68 -3.65
CA GLY A 83 2.35 8.22 -2.35
C GLY A 83 3.46 7.83 -1.37
N VAL A 84 4.73 7.86 -1.77
CA VAL A 84 5.87 7.78 -0.86
C VAL A 84 6.41 9.19 -0.64
N GLU A 85 6.25 9.70 0.58
CA GLU A 85 6.76 11.02 0.99
C GLU A 85 7.94 10.85 1.97
N THR A 86 8.74 11.91 2.15
CA THR A 86 9.89 11.90 3.06
C THR A 86 9.47 11.50 4.48
N GLU A 87 8.31 11.99 4.94
CA GLU A 87 7.75 11.66 6.26
C GLU A 87 7.46 10.15 6.40
N THR A 88 6.95 9.51 5.35
CA THR A 88 6.72 8.06 5.32
C THR A 88 8.04 7.29 5.42
N VAL A 89 9.07 7.73 4.68
CA VAL A 89 10.40 7.10 4.73
C VAL A 89 11.08 7.32 6.07
N ASP A 90 10.93 8.50 6.68
CA ASP A 90 11.37 8.80 8.05
C ASP A 90 10.67 7.87 9.04
N ALA A 91 9.35 7.71 8.96
CA ALA A 91 8.60 6.81 9.82
C ALA A 91 9.07 5.36 9.68
N ILE A 92 9.33 4.88 8.46
CA ILE A 92 9.85 3.53 8.21
C ILE A 92 11.26 3.36 8.81
N ASP A 93 12.16 4.33 8.62
CA ASP A 93 13.51 4.26 9.18
C ASP A 93 13.50 4.36 10.71
N HIS A 94 12.66 5.24 11.27
CA HIS A 94 12.44 5.36 12.70
C HIS A 94 11.92 4.05 13.28
N VAL A 95 10.88 3.45 12.71
CA VAL A 95 10.31 2.20 13.23
C VAL A 95 11.26 1.00 13.04
N ARG A 96 12.13 1.02 12.02
CA ARG A 96 13.24 0.07 11.92
C ARG A 96 14.29 0.30 13.02
N GLY A 97 14.47 1.53 13.47
CA GLY A 97 15.30 1.90 14.62
C GLY A 97 14.63 1.65 15.99
N VAL A 98 13.31 1.80 16.08
CA VAL A 98 12.49 1.49 17.26
C VAL A 98 12.61 -0.01 17.52
N GLY A 99 13.16 -0.31 18.69
CA GLY A 99 13.40 -1.67 19.15
C GLY A 99 14.79 -2.23 18.88
N ASN A 100 15.85 -1.47 18.58
CA ASN A 100 17.27 -1.94 18.53
C ASN A 100 17.58 -3.21 17.68
N ILE A 101 16.59 -3.77 17.00
CA ILE A 101 16.64 -5.00 16.20
C ILE A 101 17.17 -4.67 14.81
N GLY A 102 16.98 -3.45 14.31
CA GLY A 102 17.52 -3.05 13.01
C GLY A 102 19.01 -2.66 13.04
N ALA A 103 19.48 -1.99 14.10
CA ALA A 103 20.81 -1.39 14.16
C ALA A 103 21.91 -2.36 14.62
N HIS A 104 21.57 -3.37 15.44
CA HIS A 104 22.54 -4.29 16.04
C HIS A 104 22.42 -5.75 15.56
N MET A 105 21.39 -6.14 14.78
CA MET A 105 21.28 -7.51 14.25
C MET A 105 22.42 -7.94 13.32
N GLU A 106 23.17 -6.98 12.73
CA GLU A 106 24.31 -7.31 11.87
C GLU A 106 25.62 -7.50 12.62
N LYS A 107 25.71 -7.08 13.90
CA LYS A 107 26.98 -7.09 14.64
C LYS A 107 26.94 -7.80 15.99
N ASP A 108 25.78 -8.04 16.60
CA ASP A 108 25.71 -8.71 17.90
C ASP A 108 24.57 -9.73 17.98
N ILE A 109 24.90 -10.97 17.63
CA ILE A 109 24.05 -12.17 17.81
C ILE A 109 23.80 -12.47 19.31
N ASN A 110 24.59 -11.88 20.22
CA ASN A 110 24.59 -12.19 21.64
C ASN A 110 23.64 -11.33 22.50
N ASN A 111 22.99 -10.31 21.96
CA ASN A 111 22.03 -9.51 22.71
C ASN A 111 20.59 -9.93 22.36
N ILE A 112 20.00 -10.75 23.23
CA ILE A 112 18.56 -11.01 23.23
C ILE A 112 17.88 -9.76 23.77
N VAL A 113 17.63 -8.79 22.90
CA VAL A 113 16.85 -7.59 23.26
C VAL A 113 15.38 -8.01 23.32
N GLU A 114 14.74 -7.78 24.46
CA GLU A 114 13.32 -7.99 24.64
C GLU A 114 12.55 -6.94 23.83
N VAL A 115 11.55 -7.41 23.08
CA VAL A 115 10.61 -6.54 22.36
C VAL A 115 9.38 -6.42 23.23
N ASP A 116 8.98 -5.18 23.51
CA ASP A 116 7.73 -4.93 24.21
C ASP A 116 6.54 -5.08 23.24
N PRO A 117 5.37 -5.60 23.69
CA PRO A 117 4.15 -5.63 22.89
C PRO A 117 3.79 -4.27 22.26
N GLY A 118 4.12 -3.14 22.92
CA GLY A 118 3.94 -1.79 22.39
C GLY A 118 4.79 -1.48 21.17
N GLU A 119 6.03 -1.97 21.10
CA GLU A 119 6.88 -1.83 19.91
C GLU A 119 6.36 -2.65 18.74
N ALA A 120 5.93 -3.90 19.02
CA ALA A 120 5.28 -4.74 18.04
C ALA A 120 3.97 -4.12 17.53
N GLN A 121 3.20 -3.48 18.42
CA GLN A 121 1.99 -2.75 18.06
C GLN A 121 2.30 -1.56 17.15
N ALA A 122 3.31 -0.73 17.46
CA ALA A 122 3.69 0.40 16.62
C ALA A 122 4.12 -0.03 15.21
N LEU A 123 4.80 -1.18 15.09
CA LEU A 123 5.15 -1.80 13.81
C LEU A 123 3.92 -2.22 13.01
N ILE A 124 2.93 -2.81 13.67
CA ILE A 124 1.65 -3.20 13.06
C ILE A 124 0.89 -1.96 12.57
N GLU A 125 0.80 -0.92 13.40
CA GLU A 125 0.13 0.34 13.06
C GLU A 125 0.80 1.04 11.87
N LEU A 126 2.14 1.02 11.79
CA LEU A 126 2.86 1.51 10.62
C LEU A 126 2.45 0.73 9.36
N ILE A 127 2.38 -0.59 9.42
CA ILE A 127 1.97 -1.42 8.28
C ILE A 127 0.54 -1.09 7.84
N GLU A 128 -0.38 -0.89 8.79
CA GLU A 128 -1.77 -0.51 8.49
C GLU A 128 -1.86 0.84 7.77
N MET A 129 -1.11 1.83 8.26
CA MET A 129 -1.01 3.14 7.62
C MET A 129 -0.45 3.02 6.20
N LEU A 130 0.64 2.27 6.00
CA LEU A 130 1.22 2.05 4.68
C LEU A 130 0.28 1.28 3.74
N PHE A 131 -0.50 0.31 4.22
CA PHE A 131 -1.52 -0.34 3.39
C PHE A 131 -2.59 0.66 2.93
N ALA A 132 -3.04 1.53 3.83
CA ALA A 132 -4.01 2.57 3.50
C ALA A 132 -3.47 3.56 2.47
N GLU A 133 -2.23 4.01 2.63
CA GLU A 133 -1.63 5.03 1.76
C GLU A 133 -1.17 4.47 0.42
N TRP A 134 -0.41 3.37 0.43
CA TRP A 134 0.20 2.85 -0.80
C TRP A 134 -0.81 2.10 -1.65
N TYR A 135 -1.65 1.27 -1.03
CA TYR A 135 -2.57 0.41 -1.79
C TYR A 135 -3.97 1.02 -1.88
N VAL A 136 -4.61 1.30 -0.74
CA VAL A 136 -6.02 1.75 -0.74
C VAL A 136 -6.19 3.13 -1.37
N ALA A 137 -5.33 4.10 -1.06
CA ALA A 137 -5.43 5.44 -1.64
C ALA A 137 -5.12 5.43 -3.13
N ARG A 138 -4.14 4.62 -3.58
CA ARG A 138 -3.84 4.42 -5.00
C ARG A 138 -5.04 3.84 -5.76
N GLU A 139 -5.68 2.81 -5.21
CA GLU A 139 -6.88 2.23 -5.80
C GLU A 139 -8.04 3.21 -5.87
N LYS A 140 -8.34 3.92 -4.77
CA LYS A 140 -9.38 4.96 -4.74
C LYS A 140 -9.11 6.05 -5.78
N ARG A 141 -7.84 6.45 -5.95
CA ARG A 141 -7.44 7.43 -6.97
C ARG A 141 -7.69 6.90 -8.37
N ARG A 142 -7.30 5.65 -8.64
CA ARG A 142 -7.52 4.98 -9.93
C ARG A 142 -9.00 4.84 -10.25
N GLU A 143 -9.81 4.46 -9.28
CA GLU A 143 -11.26 4.34 -9.44
C GLU A 143 -11.91 5.69 -9.77
N ARG A 144 -11.52 6.77 -9.08
CA ARG A 144 -12.02 8.13 -9.36
C ARG A 144 -11.66 8.58 -10.78
N LEU A 145 -10.41 8.36 -11.21
CA LEU A 145 -9.97 8.71 -12.56
C LEU A 145 -10.73 7.90 -13.62
N ARG A 146 -10.91 6.59 -13.42
CA ARG A 146 -11.68 5.72 -14.31
C ARG A 146 -13.14 6.16 -14.44
N LYS A 147 -13.76 6.63 -13.35
CA LYS A 147 -15.13 7.19 -13.37
C LYS A 147 -15.19 8.45 -14.26
N ILE A 148 -14.23 9.35 -14.13
CA ILE A 148 -14.16 10.58 -14.95
C ILE A 148 -13.97 10.22 -16.43
N GLU A 149 -13.06 9.29 -16.73
CA GLU A 149 -12.83 8.81 -18.09
C GLU A 149 -14.10 8.20 -18.69
N THR A 150 -14.80 7.34 -17.95
CA THR A 150 -16.05 6.71 -18.39
C THR A 150 -17.12 7.76 -18.70
N ILE A 151 -17.25 8.81 -17.87
CA ILE A 151 -18.19 9.91 -18.11
C ILE A 151 -17.82 10.67 -19.39
N ALA A 152 -16.53 10.96 -19.58
CA ALA A 152 -16.05 11.65 -20.77
C ALA A 152 -16.29 10.85 -22.05
N THR A 153 -15.99 9.55 -22.03
CA THR A 153 -16.23 8.64 -23.17
C THR A 153 -17.71 8.53 -23.48
N ASN A 154 -18.57 8.30 -22.47
CA ASN A 154 -20.01 8.20 -22.68
C ASN A 154 -20.61 9.49 -23.28
N LYS A 155 -20.13 10.66 -22.83
CA LYS A 155 -20.55 11.95 -23.38
C LYS A 155 -20.05 12.16 -24.81
N ALA A 156 -18.82 11.73 -25.11
CA ALA A 156 -18.28 11.77 -26.47
C ALA A 156 -19.07 10.86 -27.43
N THR A 157 -19.42 9.65 -26.99
CA THR A 157 -20.27 8.71 -27.74
C THR A 157 -21.65 9.30 -27.98
N GLN A 158 -22.30 9.89 -26.96
CA GLN A 158 -23.59 10.57 -27.14
C GLN A 158 -23.53 11.72 -28.15
N ILE A 159 -22.46 12.53 -28.13
CA ILE A 159 -22.29 13.61 -29.12
C ILE A 159 -22.08 13.05 -30.53
N ALA A 160 -21.33 11.95 -30.67
CA ALA A 160 -21.13 11.28 -31.95
C ALA A 160 -22.43 10.68 -32.50
N ASP A 161 -23.24 10.05 -31.64
CA ASP A 161 -24.54 9.47 -32.01
C ASP A 161 -25.56 10.57 -32.38
N LEU A 162 -25.57 11.70 -31.68
CA LEU A 162 -26.42 12.84 -32.04
C LEU A 162 -26.00 13.48 -33.37
N ARG A 163 -24.69 13.51 -33.68
CA ARG A 163 -24.18 14.03 -34.96
C ARG A 163 -24.50 13.10 -36.13
N SER A 164 -24.45 11.78 -35.94
CA SER A 164 -24.83 10.82 -37.00
C SER A 164 -26.32 10.83 -37.28
N GLN A 165 -27.16 11.05 -36.26
CA GLN A 165 -28.62 11.22 -36.43
C GLN A 165 -28.99 12.56 -37.10
N GLY A 166 -28.23 13.63 -36.85
CA GLY A 166 -28.45 14.95 -37.47
C GLY A 166 -28.10 15.04 -38.96
N GLN A 167 -27.20 14.17 -39.47
CA GLN A 167 -26.81 14.17 -40.89
C GLN A 167 -27.75 13.36 -41.80
N GLY A 168 -28.69 12.59 -41.25
CA GLY A 168 -29.64 11.78 -42.02
C GLY A 168 -30.87 12.53 -42.57
N VAL A 169 -31.07 13.82 -42.23
CA VAL A 169 -32.31 14.54 -42.52
C VAL A 169 -32.20 15.57 -43.68
N THR A 170 -31.02 15.81 -44.26
CA THR A 170 -30.82 16.89 -45.25
C THR A 170 -30.78 16.44 -46.72
N LEU A 171 -30.98 15.16 -47.05
CA LEU A 171 -30.90 14.66 -48.43
C LEU A 171 -32.20 13.98 -48.89
N SER A 172 -33.26 14.78 -49.00
CA SER A 172 -34.49 14.53 -49.78
C SER A 172 -35.18 15.89 -49.86
N GLN A 173 -35.08 16.71 -50.91
CA GLN A 173 -35.37 16.44 -52.32
C GLN A 173 -34.68 17.50 -53.20
N GLU A 174 -34.08 17.05 -54.29
CA GLU A 174 -33.67 17.83 -55.48
C GLU A 174 -34.66 17.47 -56.62
N PRO A 175 -34.59 18.06 -57.83
CA PRO A 175 -35.02 19.39 -58.30
C PRO A 175 -36.13 19.23 -59.39
N GLU A 176 -36.27 20.20 -60.32
CA GLU A 176 -37.17 20.20 -61.53
C GLU A 176 -38.64 20.65 -61.31
N SER A 177 -39.29 21.41 -62.18
CA SER A 177 -38.94 22.03 -63.47
C SER A 177 -40.07 22.98 -63.91
N ARG A 178 -39.71 23.91 -64.81
CA ARG A 178 -40.55 24.75 -65.71
C ARG A 178 -41.32 25.93 -65.15
#